data_AF-A0A7L2INN1-F1
#
_entry.id   AF-A0A7L2INN1-F1
#
_cell.length_a   1.000
_cell.length_b   1.000
_cell.length_c   1.000
_cell.angle_alpha   90.00
_cell.angle_beta   90.00
_cell.angle_gamma   90.00
#
_symmetry.space_group_name_H-M   'P 1'
#
loop_
_entity.id
_entity.type
_entity.pdbx_description
1 polymer ?
#
loop_
_entity_poly.entity_id
_entity_poly.type
_entity_poly.pdbx_seq_one_letter_code
_entity_poly.pdbx_strand_id
1 'polypeptide(L)'
;SCKLFFSNDPLKIVRGKGQYVYDEKGRQYLDCINNVAHVGHCHPDIVKAAHEQNQVLNTNSRYLHDNLVDYAERLSKTLPEKLCVFYFLNSGSEANDLALRLARQYTKHEDVVVLD
;
A
#
# COMPACT_ATOMS: atom_id res chain seq x y z
N SER A 1 12.19 5.66 16.16
CA SER A 1 12.40 7.12 16.27
C SER A 1 11.51 7.82 15.27
N CYS A 2 10.41 8.45 15.70
CA CYS A 2 9.57 9.24 14.80
C CYS A 2 10.30 10.57 14.53
N LYS A 3 10.92 10.71 13.35
CA LYS A 3 11.47 11.99 12.90
C LYS A 3 10.38 12.73 12.14
N LEU A 4 10.06 13.94 12.59
CA LEU A 4 9.15 14.82 11.87
C LEU A 4 9.84 15.33 10.61
N PHE A 5 9.14 15.24 9.48
CA PHE A 5 9.65 15.75 8.20
C PHE A 5 9.87 17.27 8.24
N PHE A 6 9.03 17.98 9.01
CA PHE A 6 9.16 19.40 9.31
C PHE A 6 9.39 19.58 10.81
N SER A 7 10.66 19.54 11.25
CA SER A 7 11.00 19.55 12.68
C SER A 7 10.85 20.93 13.35
N ASN A 8 11.03 22.02 12.59
CA ASN A 8 11.03 23.37 13.13
C ASN A 8 9.64 24.02 13.18
N ASP A 9 8.74 23.61 12.28
CA ASP A 9 7.34 24.03 12.25
C ASP A 9 6.48 22.84 11.75
N PRO A 10 6.09 21.92 12.64
CA PRO A 10 5.41 20.71 12.24
C PRO A 10 3.99 21.01 11.75
N LEU A 11 3.76 20.74 10.47
CA LEU A 11 2.44 20.85 9.87
C LEU A 11 1.51 19.75 10.41
N LYS A 12 0.53 20.14 11.23
CA LYS A 12 -0.46 19.23 11.79
C LYS A 12 -1.68 19.13 10.87
N ILE A 13 -1.67 18.14 9.99
CA ILE A 13 -2.82 17.81 9.14
C ILE A 13 -3.89 17.07 9.93
N VAL A 14 -5.14 17.51 9.85
CA VAL A 14 -6.29 16.92 10.55
C VAL A 14 -7.37 16.38 9.61
N ARG A 15 -7.35 16.76 8.33
CA ARG A 15 -8.32 16.29 7.34
C ARG A 15 -7.68 16.20 5.95
N GLY A 16 -8.13 15.25 5.14
CA GLY A 16 -7.80 15.14 3.72
C GLY A 16 -9.06 14.96 2.86
N LYS A 17 -9.02 15.43 1.61
CA LYS A 17 -10.06 15.15 0.59
C LYS A 17 -9.47 15.33 -0.81
N GLY A 18 -9.46 14.26 -1.61
CA GLY A 18 -8.88 14.29 -2.96
C GLY A 18 -7.41 14.69 -2.90
N GLN A 19 -7.01 15.68 -3.70
CA GLN A 19 -5.64 16.21 -3.73
C GLN A 19 -5.30 17.19 -2.58
N TYR A 20 -6.23 17.43 -1.64
CA TYR A 20 -6.05 18.46 -0.61
C TYR A 20 -5.95 17.88 0.79
N VAL A 21 -5.13 18.55 1.62
CA VAL A 21 -5.05 18.34 3.06
C VAL A 21 -5.30 19.65 3.80
N TYR A 22 -5.74 19.54 5.06
CA TYR A 22 -6.15 20.68 5.87
C TYR A 22 -5.51 20.62 7.26
N ASP A 23 -4.97 21.74 7.72
CA ASP A 23 -4.43 21.86 9.08
C ASP A 23 -5.52 22.09 10.13
N GLU A 24 -5.13 22.12 11.40
CA GLU A 24 -6.03 22.34 12.54
C GLU A 24 -6.69 23.72 12.58
N LYS A 25 -6.17 24.68 11.80
CA LYS A 25 -6.74 26.04 11.64
C LYS A 25 -7.66 26.12 10.42
N GLY A 26 -7.84 25.02 9.70
CA GLY A 26 -8.69 24.92 8.51
C GLY A 26 -8.03 25.40 7.23
N ARG A 27 -6.72 25.71 7.24
CA ARG A 27 -6.01 26.12 6.02
C ARG A 27 -5.87 24.92 5.08
N GLN A 28 -6.19 25.13 3.81
CA GLN A 28 -6.08 24.13 2.76
C GLN A 28 -4.70 24.17 2.12
N TYR A 29 -4.12 22.98 1.89
CA TYR A 29 -2.88 22.79 1.16
C TYR A 29 -3.12 21.79 0.02
N LEU A 30 -2.54 22.07 -1.15
CA LEU A 30 -2.44 21.09 -2.23
C LEU A 30 -1.33 20.09 -1.87
N ASP A 31 -1.65 18.80 -1.87
CA ASP A 31 -0.69 17.74 -1.57
C ASP A 31 0.07 17.34 -2.84
N CYS A 32 1.35 17.70 -2.88
CA CYS A 32 2.27 17.38 -3.98
C CYS A 32 3.37 16.39 -3.56
N ILE A 33 3.25 15.75 -2.39
CA ILE A 33 4.30 14.91 -1.81
C ILE A 33 3.82 13.47 -1.62
N ASN A 34 2.55 13.28 -1.24
CA ASN A 34 2.05 11.97 -0.85
C ASN A 34 1.79 11.06 -2.06
N ASN A 35 2.47 9.91 -2.09
CA ASN A 35 2.26 8.85 -3.07
C ASN A 35 1.35 7.71 -2.56
N VAL A 36 1.12 7.62 -1.24
CA VAL A 36 0.30 6.58 -0.60
C VAL A 36 -1.18 6.78 -0.89
N ALA A 37 -1.65 8.03 -0.83
CA ALA A 37 -3.01 8.40 -1.19
C ALA A 37 -3.19 8.45 -2.72
N HIS A 38 -2.93 7.33 -3.40
CA HIS A 38 -2.78 7.25 -4.86
C HIS A 38 -4.00 7.75 -5.65
N VAL A 39 -5.21 7.48 -5.15
CA VAL A 39 -6.48 7.95 -5.73
C VAL A 39 -7.05 9.17 -4.99
N GLY A 40 -6.21 9.88 -4.23
CA GLY A 40 -6.58 11.00 -3.39
C GLY A 40 -7.02 10.60 -1.98
N HIS A 41 -6.89 11.56 -1.07
CA HIS A 41 -7.25 11.41 0.35
C HIS A 41 -8.74 11.13 0.53
N CYS A 42 -9.05 10.14 1.36
CA CYS A 42 -10.42 9.77 1.73
C CYS A 42 -11.32 9.49 0.51
N HIS A 43 -10.82 8.80 -0.51
CA HIS A 43 -11.61 8.45 -1.70
C HIS A 43 -12.88 7.66 -1.31
N PRO A 44 -14.09 8.11 -1.69
CA PRO A 44 -15.34 7.59 -1.16
C PRO A 44 -15.52 6.09 -1.44
N ASP A 45 -15.16 5.63 -2.64
CA ASP A 45 -15.30 4.21 -3.01
C ASP A 45 -14.37 3.30 -2.21
N ILE A 46 -13.17 3.76 -1.86
CA ILE A 46 -12.21 3.00 -1.05
C ILE A 46 -12.71 2.90 0.39
N VAL A 47 -13.16 4.02 0.96
CA VAL A 47 -13.70 4.07 2.32
C VAL A 47 -14.94 3.18 2.43
N LYS A 48 -15.84 3.25 1.45
CA LYS A 48 -17.05 2.42 1.40
C LYS A 48 -16.70 0.93 1.34
N ALA A 49 -15.87 0.50 0.38
CA ALA A 49 -15.51 -0.91 0.22
C ALA A 49 -14.81 -1.49 1.46
N ALA A 50 -13.89 -0.73 2.07
CA ALA A 50 -13.22 -1.14 3.30
C ALA A 50 -14.17 -1.23 4.49
N HIS A 51 -15.10 -0.27 4.62
CA HIS A 51 -16.09 -0.26 5.70
C HIS A 51 -17.06 -1.44 5.58
N GLU A 52 -17.62 -1.67 4.39
CA GLU A 52 -18.57 -2.75 4.12
C GLU A 52 -17.93 -4.11 4.41
N GLN A 53 -16.71 -4.36 3.93
CA GLN A 53 -16.03 -5.64 4.20
C GLN A 53 -15.75 -5.83 5.69
N ASN A 54 -15.33 -4.78 6.42
CA ASN A 54 -15.06 -4.86 7.86
C ASN A 54 -16.31 -5.17 8.70
N GLN A 55 -17.51 -4.87 8.21
CA GLN A 55 -18.76 -5.26 8.86
C GLN A 55 -19.13 -6.73 8.62
N VAL A 56 -18.55 -7.36 7.59
CA VAL A 56 -18.82 -8.75 7.22
C VAL A 56 -17.77 -9.69 7.80
N LEU A 57 -16.48 -9.44 7.51
CA LEU A 57 -15.39 -10.35 7.86
C LEU A 57 -14.01 -9.69 7.82
N ASN A 58 -13.18 -9.98 8.82
CA ASN A 58 -11.75 -9.70 8.81
C ASN A 58 -10.98 -10.90 9.43
N THR A 59 -10.43 -11.76 8.58
CA THR A 59 -9.74 -12.99 9.01
C THR A 59 -8.53 -13.28 8.12
N ASN A 60 -7.70 -14.23 8.56
CA ASN A 60 -6.54 -14.69 7.81
C ASN A 60 -6.93 -15.53 6.57
N SER A 61 -6.01 -15.68 5.63
CA SER A 61 -6.22 -16.37 4.35
C SER A 61 -6.28 -17.91 4.44
N ARG A 62 -6.37 -18.52 5.63
CA ARG A 62 -6.62 -19.97 5.76
C ARG A 62 -8.07 -20.34 5.49
N TYR A 63 -8.97 -19.36 5.55
CA TYR A 63 -10.35 -19.50 5.11
C TYR A 63 -10.49 -18.92 3.70
N LEU A 64 -11.31 -19.57 2.87
CA LEU A 64 -11.55 -19.13 1.50
C LEU A 64 -12.37 -17.83 1.47
N HIS A 65 -12.01 -16.92 0.58
CA HIS A 65 -12.75 -15.68 0.32
C HIS A 65 -12.41 -15.16 -1.09
N ASP A 66 -13.42 -14.75 -1.85
CA ASP A 66 -13.29 -14.42 -3.28
C ASP A 66 -12.46 -13.15 -3.53
N ASN A 67 -12.60 -12.13 -2.66
CA ASN A 67 -11.87 -10.85 -2.80
C ASN A 67 -10.37 -10.98 -3.12
N LEU A 68 -9.67 -11.94 -2.53
CA LEU A 68 -8.24 -12.12 -2.76
C LEU A 68 -7.95 -12.72 -4.14
N VAL A 69 -8.81 -13.65 -4.59
CA VAL A 69 -8.74 -14.27 -5.93
C VAL A 69 -9.09 -13.24 -7.00
N ASP A 70 -10.19 -12.51 -6.82
CA ASP A 70 -10.63 -11.46 -7.74
C ASP A 70 -9.58 -10.35 -7.87
N TYR A 71 -8.94 -9.98 -6.76
CA TYR A 71 -7.87 -9.00 -6.79
C TYR A 71 -6.64 -9.51 -7.55
N ALA A 72 -6.21 -10.76 -7.29
CA ALA A 72 -5.10 -11.39 -8.01
C ALA A 72 -5.37 -11.49 -9.53
N GLU A 73 -6.59 -11.86 -9.92
CA GLU A 73 -6.98 -11.94 -11.34
C GLU A 73 -7.00 -10.56 -12.01
N ARG A 74 -7.51 -9.53 -11.32
CA ARG A 74 -7.50 -8.17 -11.85
C ARG A 74 -6.09 -7.61 -11.97
N LEU A 75 -5.21 -7.93 -11.02
CA LEU A 75 -3.81 -7.51 -11.03
C LEU A 75 -3.01 -8.23 -12.12
N SER A 76 -3.25 -9.51 -12.38
CA SER A 76 -2.56 -10.24 -13.44
C SER A 76 -2.82 -9.66 -14.82
N LYS A 77 -4.02 -9.12 -15.06
CA LYS A 77 -4.40 -8.45 -16.32
C LYS A 77 -3.64 -7.15 -16.59
N THR A 78 -2.94 -6.58 -15.61
CA THR A 78 -2.12 -5.37 -15.78
C THR A 78 -0.62 -5.67 -15.93
N LEU A 79 -0.22 -6.95 -15.84
CA LEU A 79 1.17 -7.40 -15.86
C LEU A 79 1.45 -8.27 -17.08
N PRO A 80 2.74 -8.46 -17.46
CA PRO A 80 3.12 -9.47 -18.45
C PRO A 80 2.64 -10.88 -18.05
N GLU A 81 2.29 -11.70 -19.04
CA GLU A 81 1.69 -13.04 -18.85
C GLU A 81 2.45 -13.96 -17.88
N LYS A 82 3.79 -13.87 -17.86
CA LYS A 82 4.64 -14.67 -16.98
C LYS A 82 4.52 -14.29 -15.48
N LEU A 83 3.98 -13.11 -15.17
CA LEU A 83 3.83 -12.60 -13.80
C LEU A 83 2.38 -12.82 -13.31
N CYS A 84 2.03 -14.08 -13.07
CA CYS A 84 0.65 -14.51 -12.74
C CYS A 84 0.48 -15.16 -11.35
N VAL A 85 1.55 -15.24 -10.56
CA VAL A 85 1.51 -15.80 -9.19
C VAL A 85 1.76 -14.67 -8.17
N PHE A 86 0.89 -14.58 -7.17
CA PHE A 86 0.89 -13.46 -6.20
C PHE A 86 1.06 -13.94 -4.76
N TYR A 87 1.93 -13.27 -4.03
CA TYR A 87 2.04 -13.34 -2.58
C TYR A 87 1.68 -11.97 -2.01
N PHE A 88 0.58 -11.89 -1.23
CA PHE A 88 0.12 -10.64 -0.63
C PHE A 88 0.79 -10.38 0.72
N LEU A 89 1.28 -9.16 0.91
CA LEU A 89 2.06 -8.72 2.06
C LEU A 89 1.62 -7.31 2.50
N ASN A 90 2.08 -6.85 3.66
CA ASN A 90 1.58 -5.61 4.29
C ASN A 90 2.47 -4.40 4.03
N SER A 91 3.67 -4.59 3.48
CA SER A 91 4.59 -3.48 3.19
C SER A 91 5.56 -3.80 2.06
N GLY A 92 6.18 -2.74 1.52
CA GLY A 92 7.27 -2.88 0.55
C GLY A 92 8.51 -3.58 1.12
N SER A 93 8.80 -3.41 2.40
CA SER A 93 9.91 -4.09 3.07
C SER A 93 9.69 -5.60 3.14
N GLU A 94 8.47 -6.05 3.52
CA GLU A 94 8.11 -7.47 3.50
C GLU A 94 8.19 -8.05 2.08
N ALA A 95 7.75 -7.27 1.07
CA ALA A 95 7.83 -7.69 -0.32
C ALA A 95 9.28 -7.91 -0.79
N ASN A 96 10.18 -6.99 -0.45
CA ASN A 96 11.60 -7.12 -0.79
C ASN A 96 12.26 -8.31 -0.05
N ASP A 97 11.95 -8.51 1.23
CA ASP A 97 12.47 -9.64 2.00
C ASP A 97 12.05 -10.99 1.41
N LEU A 98 10.75 -11.14 1.09
CA LEU A 98 10.25 -12.36 0.47
C LEU A 98 10.84 -12.57 -0.93
N ALA A 99 10.98 -11.51 -1.73
CA ALA A 99 11.58 -11.60 -3.06
C ALA A 99 13.02 -12.12 -3.00
N LEU A 100 13.84 -11.59 -2.08
CA LEU A 100 15.20 -12.07 -1.85
C LEU A 100 15.23 -13.52 -1.37
N ARG A 101 14.31 -13.89 -0.46
CA ARG A 101 14.20 -15.28 0.03
C ARG A 101 13.86 -16.26 -1.09
N LEU A 102 12.92 -15.90 -1.96
CA LEU A 102 12.53 -16.72 -3.12
C LEU A 102 13.68 -16.85 -4.13
N ALA A 103 14.35 -15.73 -4.44
CA ALA A 103 15.49 -15.71 -5.36
C ALA A 103 16.65 -16.58 -4.85
N ARG A 104 17.02 -16.46 -3.58
CA ARG A 104 18.06 -17.30 -2.95
C ARG A 104 17.69 -18.77 -2.95
N GLN A 105 16.44 -19.08 -2.60
CA GLN A 105 15.99 -20.47 -2.56
C GLN A 105 15.97 -21.12 -3.95
N TYR A 106 15.62 -20.36 -4.99
CA TYR A 106 15.60 -20.83 -6.37
C TYR A 106 17.01 -20.94 -6.98
N THR A 107 17.81 -19.89 -6.87
CA THR A 107 19.13 -19.79 -7.54
C THR A 107 20.27 -20.43 -6.76
N LYS A 108 20.13 -20.61 -5.44
CA LYS A 108 21.20 -21.03 -4.50
C LYS A 108 22.37 -20.05 -4.36
N HIS A 109 22.21 -18.82 -4.85
CA HIS A 109 23.21 -17.75 -4.69
C HIS A 109 22.77 -16.77 -3.60
N GLU A 110 23.72 -16.19 -2.88
CA GLU A 110 23.44 -15.24 -1.78
C GLU A 110 23.71 -13.77 -2.13
N ASP A 111 24.53 -13.54 -3.17
CA ASP A 111 24.93 -12.22 -3.64
C ASP A 111 23.73 -11.42 -4.17
N VAL A 112 23.71 -10.12 -3.85
CA VAL A 112 22.67 -9.17 -4.28
C VAL A 112 23.33 -7.95 -4.90
N VAL A 113 22.89 -7.58 -6.09
CA VAL A 113 23.31 -6.34 -6.76
C VAL A 113 22.26 -5.27 -6.50
N VAL A 114 22.70 -4.10 -6.05
CA VAL A 114 21.85 -2.92 -5.80
C VAL A 114 22.39 -1.72 -6.57
N LEU A 115 21.54 -0.73 -6.82
CA LEU A 115 21.93 0.56 -7.37
C LEU A 115 22.44 1.47 -6.23
N ASP A 116 23.39 2.34 -6.56
CA ASP A 116 23.86 3.43 -5.69
C ASP A 116 22.87 4.61 -5.69
#